data_AF-A0A962ZF16-F1
#
_entry.id   AF-A0A962ZF16-F1
#
_cell.length_a   1.000
_cell.length_b   1.000
_cell.length_c   1.000
_cell.angle_alpha   90.00
_cell.angle_beta   90.00
_cell.angle_gamma   90.00
#
_symmetry.space_group_name_H-M   'P 1'
#
loop_
_entity.id
_entity.type
_entity.pdbx_description
1 polymer ?
#
loop_
_entity_poly.entity_id
_entity_poly.type
_entity_poly.pdbx_seq_one_letter_code
_entity_poly.pdbx_strand_id
1 'polypeptide(L)'
;MNPEKLPQPLAQDSFPIASESCHKVYQNEQDFFRDTTPVPADDEGARAPIQVQRDSGVYLEIFRHCQCGATLMERFHSRRDLSEEGLRDRATFEDLLKAVEESGVERAEARAMLLGFLAGDDEE
;
A
#
# COMPACT_ATOMS: atom_id res chain seq x y z
N MET A 1 -14.55 -12.29 16.85
CA MET A 1 -13.30 -11.51 16.68
C MET A 1 -12.14 -12.48 16.73
N ASN A 2 -11.48 -12.68 15.58
CA ASN A 2 -10.35 -13.62 15.45
C ASN A 2 -9.07 -12.87 15.88
N PRO A 3 -8.35 -13.30 16.93
CA PRO A 3 -7.22 -12.55 17.49
C PRO A 3 -5.98 -12.49 16.58
N GLU A 4 -5.98 -13.19 15.44
CA GLU A 4 -4.87 -13.23 14.49
C GLU A 4 -4.91 -12.14 13.40
N LYS A 5 -5.96 -11.31 13.36
CA LYS A 5 -6.13 -10.22 12.38
C LYS A 5 -5.74 -8.84 12.95
N LEU A 6 -4.74 -8.77 13.84
CA LEU A 6 -4.14 -7.47 14.15
C LEU A 6 -3.37 -6.96 12.93
N PRO A 7 -3.51 -5.67 12.56
CA PRO A 7 -2.62 -5.08 11.56
C PRO A 7 -1.19 -5.33 12.03
N GLN A 8 -0.43 -6.07 11.22
CA GLN A 8 0.97 -6.33 11.54
C GLN A 8 1.65 -4.96 11.73
N PRO A 9 2.30 -4.71 12.88
CA PRO A 9 3.05 -3.49 13.06
C PRO A 9 4.07 -3.43 11.92
N LEU A 10 4.22 -2.24 11.32
CA LEU A 10 5.32 -1.97 10.39
C LEU A 10 6.57 -2.53 11.05
N ALA A 11 7.34 -3.38 10.36
CA ALA A 11 8.67 -3.74 10.85
C ALA A 11 9.44 -2.40 10.97
N GLN A 12 9.46 -1.85 12.19
CA GLN A 12 9.94 -0.51 12.52
C GLN A 12 11.47 -0.40 12.42
N ASP A 13 12.14 -1.42 11.88
CA ASP A 13 13.58 -1.60 11.95
C ASP A 13 14.32 -1.30 10.62
N SER A 14 13.63 -0.93 9.53
CA SER A 14 14.32 -0.54 8.29
C SER A 14 14.95 0.85 8.36
N PHE A 15 14.47 1.73 9.24
CA PHE A 15 14.98 3.09 9.41
C PHE A 15 15.81 3.22 10.69
N PRO A 16 16.90 4.00 10.69
CA PRO A 16 17.30 4.95 9.65
C PRO A 16 18.03 4.33 8.46
N ILE A 17 17.84 4.91 7.27
CA ILE A 17 18.52 4.50 6.01
C ILE A 17 19.44 5.63 5.55
N ALA A 18 20.65 5.29 5.11
CA ALA A 18 21.58 6.27 4.54
C ALA A 18 21.82 5.99 3.05
N SER A 19 21.89 7.06 2.24
CA SER A 19 22.40 6.94 0.88
C SER A 19 23.91 6.72 0.90
N GLU A 20 24.40 5.65 0.29
CA GLU A 20 25.85 5.38 0.21
C GLU A 20 26.62 6.46 -0.57
N SER A 21 25.97 7.14 -1.51
CA SER A 21 26.63 8.12 -2.38
C SER A 21 26.77 9.51 -1.75
N CYS A 22 25.75 9.99 -1.02
CA CYS A 22 25.75 11.33 -0.42
C CYS A 22 25.65 11.35 1.11
N HIS A 23 25.56 10.17 1.72
CA HIS A 23 25.46 9.98 3.17
C HIS A 23 24.26 10.67 3.83
N LYS A 24 23.28 11.13 3.05
CA LYS A 24 22.01 11.65 3.59
C LYS A 24 21.28 10.52 4.31
N VAL A 25 20.89 10.78 5.56
CA VAL A 25 20.17 9.84 6.41
C VAL A 25 18.68 10.22 6.45
N TYR A 26 17.83 9.24 6.18
CA TYR A 26 16.38 9.32 6.32
C TYR A 26 16.00 8.63 7.63
N GLN A 27 15.37 9.35 8.56
CA GLN A 27 15.11 8.84 9.92
C GLN A 27 13.85 7.98 9.99
N ASN A 28 12.93 8.16 9.05
CA ASN A 28 11.66 7.46 8.99
C ASN A 28 11.13 7.44 7.55
N GLU A 29 10.03 6.73 7.34
CA GLU A 29 9.36 6.59 6.05
C GLU A 29 8.94 7.95 5.46
N GLN A 30 8.45 8.88 6.28
CA GLN A 30 7.98 10.19 5.80
C GLN A 30 9.14 11.01 5.24
N ASP A 31 10.29 11.01 5.91
CA ASP A 31 11.51 11.67 5.43
C ASP A 31 11.96 11.07 4.11
N PHE A 32 11.93 9.74 4.00
CA PHE A 32 12.28 9.04 2.78
C PHE A 32 11.39 9.46 1.61
N PHE A 33 10.06 9.39 1.76
CA PHE A 33 9.14 9.74 0.66
C PHE A 33 9.17 11.23 0.30
N ARG A 34 9.32 12.11 1.29
CA ARG A 34 9.37 13.56 1.10
C ARG A 34 10.63 13.99 0.35
N ASP A 35 11.77 13.42 0.71
CA ASP A 35 13.07 13.93 0.26
C ASP A 35 13.66 13.15 -0.92
N THR A 36 12.99 12.10 -1.40
CA THR A 36 13.38 11.32 -2.58
C THR A 36 12.32 11.40 -3.67
N THR A 37 12.67 11.16 -4.93
CA THR A 37 11.74 11.17 -6.06
C THR A 37 11.47 9.75 -6.57
N PRO A 38 10.28 9.44 -7.11
CA PRO A 38 10.03 8.15 -7.75
C PRO A 38 11.00 7.90 -8.90
N VAL A 39 11.38 6.64 -9.12
CA VAL A 39 12.08 6.24 -10.34
C VAL A 39 11.07 6.20 -11.50
N PRO A 40 11.37 6.75 -12.68
CA PRO A 40 10.49 6.69 -13.85
C PRO A 40 10.09 5.26 -14.24
N ALA A 41 8.85 5.05 -14.67
CA ALA A 41 8.29 3.71 -14.93
C ALA A 41 8.84 3.01 -16.18
N ASP A 42 9.55 3.74 -17.03
CA ASP A 42 10.28 3.29 -18.21
C ASP A 42 11.67 2.72 -17.87
N ASP A 43 12.20 2.98 -16.67
CA ASP A 43 13.28 2.17 -16.11
C ASP A 43 12.69 0.83 -15.67
N GLU A 44 13.08 -0.26 -16.34
CA GLU A 44 12.57 -1.62 -16.11
C GLU A 44 12.72 -2.10 -14.64
N GLY A 45 13.57 -1.45 -13.84
CA GLY A 45 13.76 -1.69 -12.40
C GLY A 45 12.88 -0.84 -11.45
N ALA A 46 12.06 0.08 -11.95
CA ALA A 46 11.27 1.01 -11.14
C ALA A 46 9.88 0.49 -10.74
N ARG A 47 9.46 -0.65 -11.29
CA ARG A 47 8.20 -1.26 -10.87
C ARG A 47 8.38 -1.73 -9.45
N ALA A 48 7.59 -1.18 -8.52
CA ALA A 48 7.54 -1.64 -7.14
C ALA A 48 6.80 -2.99 -7.10
N PRO A 49 7.48 -4.15 -7.22
CA PRO A 49 6.81 -5.41 -7.35
C PRO A 49 6.22 -5.78 -5.99
N ILE A 50 5.00 -6.31 -6.01
CA ILE A 50 4.46 -6.97 -4.82
C ILE A 50 5.18 -8.31 -4.69
N GLN A 51 6.00 -8.45 -3.66
CA GLN A 51 6.70 -9.69 -3.35
C GLN A 51 5.97 -10.41 -2.22
N VAL A 52 5.76 -11.72 -2.40
CA VAL A 52 5.19 -12.59 -1.38
C VAL A 52 6.30 -13.53 -0.92
N GLN A 53 6.81 -13.33 0.30
CA GLN A 53 7.68 -14.32 0.93
C GLN A 53 6.82 -15.26 1.77
N ARG A 54 7.09 -16.57 1.64
CA ARG A 54 6.31 -17.63 2.29
C ARG A 54 6.25 -17.49 3.82
N ASP A 55 7.26 -16.86 4.42
CA ASP A 55 7.42 -16.84 5.88
C ASP A 55 7.33 -15.42 6.51
N SER A 56 7.40 -14.34 5.72
CA SER A 56 7.50 -12.95 6.21
C SER A 56 6.37 -12.02 5.75
N GLY A 57 5.39 -12.57 5.02
CA GLY A 57 4.23 -11.83 4.53
C GLY A 57 4.48 -11.14 3.19
N VAL A 58 3.55 -10.25 2.84
CA VAL A 58 3.56 -9.51 1.57
C VAL A 58 4.24 -8.16 1.79
N TYR A 59 5.20 -7.83 0.95
CA TYR A 59 5.85 -6.52 0.95
C TYR A 59 5.95 -5.93 -0.46
N LEU A 60 6.14 -4.62 -0.50
CA LEU A 60 6.39 -3.81 -1.69
C LEU A 60 7.86 -3.39 -1.65
N GLU A 61 8.61 -3.65 -2.71
CA GLU A 61 9.93 -3.04 -2.88
C GLU A 61 9.72 -1.69 -3.58
N ILE A 62 10.14 -0.59 -2.95
CA ILE A 62 9.96 0.74 -3.48
C ILE A 62 11.32 1.30 -3.87
N PHE A 63 11.45 1.68 -5.14
CA PHE A 63 12.64 2.32 -5.69
C PHE A 63 12.43 3.83 -5.78
N ARG A 64 13.39 4.61 -5.28
CA ARG A 64 13.37 6.09 -5.33
C ARG A 64 14.76 6.66 -5.55
N HIS A 65 14.85 7.79 -6.23
CA HIS A 65 16.10 8.54 -6.35
C HIS A 65 16.29 9.49 -5.17
N CYS A 66 17.44 9.36 -4.52
CA CYS A 66 17.99 10.38 -3.64
C CYS A 66 18.21 11.67 -4.43
N GLN A 67 18.27 12.82 -3.74
CA GLN A 67 18.57 14.12 -4.33
C GLN A 67 19.95 14.17 -5.01
N CYS A 68 20.88 13.29 -4.63
CA CYS A 68 22.17 13.15 -5.30
C CYS A 68 22.11 12.32 -6.60
N GLY A 69 20.95 11.75 -6.95
CA GLY A 69 20.76 10.90 -8.12
C GLY A 69 20.93 9.39 -7.87
N ALA A 70 21.38 8.98 -6.68
CA ALA A 70 21.50 7.56 -6.34
C ALA A 70 20.13 6.89 -6.15
N THR A 71 19.97 5.68 -6.66
CA THR A 71 18.76 4.87 -6.44
C THR A 71 18.80 4.17 -5.08
N LEU A 72 17.73 4.32 -4.32
CA LEU A 72 17.48 3.67 -3.05
C LEU A 72 16.34 2.66 -3.22
N MET A 73 16.43 1.52 -2.55
CA MET A 73 15.38 0.51 -2.50
C MET A 73 15.06 0.19 -1.04
N GLU A 74 13.79 0.22 -0.68
CA GLU A 74 13.33 -0.18 0.65
C GLU A 74 12.05 -1.03 0.55
N ARG A 75 11.84 -1.91 1.54
CA ARG A 75 10.67 -2.79 1.65
C ARG A 75 9.64 -2.23 2.61
N PHE A 76 8.39 -2.21 2.15
CA PHE A 76 7.25 -1.81 2.97
C PHE A 76 6.25 -2.96 3.04
N HIS A 77 5.82 -3.31 4.25
CA HIS A 77 4.77 -4.31 4.41
C HIS A 77 3.48 -3.85 3.75
N SER A 78 2.85 -4.75 2.99
CA SER A 78 1.54 -4.50 2.42
C SER A 78 0.49 -4.62 3.51
N ARG A 79 -0.24 -3.52 3.77
CA ARG A 79 -1.45 -3.53 4.60
C ARG A 79 -2.66 -4.21 3.95
N ARG A 80 -2.54 -4.59 2.66
CA ARG A 80 -3.63 -5.28 1.95
C ARG A 80 -3.65 -6.74 2.36
N ASP A 81 -4.82 -7.22 2.75
CA ASP A 81 -5.08 -8.65 2.90
C ASP A 81 -5.10 -9.31 1.50
N LEU A 82 -4.03 -10.05 1.20
CA LEU A 82 -3.88 -10.82 -0.03
C LEU A 82 -4.21 -12.30 0.15
N SER A 83 -4.79 -12.71 1.28
CA SER A 83 -5.34 -14.06 1.44
C SER A 83 -6.50 -14.30 0.46
N GLU A 84 -6.87 -15.57 0.27
CA GLU A 84 -8.04 -15.93 -0.53
C GLU A 84 -9.34 -15.28 -0.01
N GLU A 85 -9.45 -15.07 1.30
CA GLU A 85 -10.58 -14.34 1.92
C GLU A 85 -10.52 -12.85 1.52
N GLY A 86 -9.40 -12.17 1.76
CA GLY A 86 -9.25 -10.75 1.42
C GLY A 86 -9.36 -10.45 -0.08
N LEU A 87 -9.05 -11.42 -0.95
CA LEU A 87 -9.30 -11.34 -2.39
C LEU A 87 -10.79 -11.49 -2.72
N ARG A 88 -11.49 -12.45 -2.08
CA ARG A 88 -12.94 -12.64 -2.26
C ARG A 88 -13.74 -11.46 -1.76
N ASP A 89 -13.37 -10.89 -0.61
CA ASP A 89 -14.04 -9.71 -0.05
C ASP A 89 -13.92 -8.51 -0.99
N ARG A 90 -12.73 -8.29 -1.56
CA ARG A 90 -12.50 -7.23 -2.55
C ARG A 90 -13.27 -7.45 -3.85
N ALA A 91 -13.33 -8.69 -4.35
CA ALA A 91 -14.12 -9.00 -5.54
C ALA A 91 -15.61 -8.75 -5.30
N THR A 92 -16.12 -9.19 -4.14
CA THR A 92 -17.52 -8.97 -3.74
C THR A 92 -17.83 -7.47 -3.63
N PHE A 93 -16.93 -6.69 -3.03
CA PHE A 93 -17.09 -5.23 -2.95
C PHE A 93 -17.12 -4.58 -4.34
N GLU A 94 -16.27 -5.02 -5.26
CA GLU A 94 -16.25 -4.51 -6.64
C GLU A 94 -17.54 -4.87 -7.40
N ASP A 95 -18.07 -6.09 -7.21
CA ASP A 95 -19.33 -6.50 -7.81
C ASP A 95 -20.51 -5.66 -7.29
N LEU A 96 -20.54 -5.37 -5.98
CA LEU A 96 -21.53 -4.47 -5.38
C LEU A 96 -21.40 -3.04 -5.91
N LEU A 97 -20.17 -2.53 -5.99
CA LEU A 97 -19.90 -1.20 -6.52
C LEU A 97 -20.43 -1.05 -7.94
N LYS A 98 -20.16 -2.05 -8.78
CA LYS A 98 -20.66 -2.09 -10.16
C LYS A 98 -22.19 -2.14 -10.24
N ALA A 99 -22.84 -2.93 -9.38
CA ALA A 99 -24.30 -2.98 -9.35
C ALA A 99 -24.94 -1.63 -8.98
N VAL A 100 -24.30 -0.88 -8.07
CA VAL A 100 -24.75 0.47 -7.69
C VAL A 100 -24.46 1.47 -8.83
N GLU A 101 -23.31 1.38 -9.50
CA GLU A 101 -23.02 2.19 -10.69
C GLU A 101 -24.03 1.97 -11.82
N GLU A 102 -24.43 0.72 -12.06
CA GLU A 102 -25.44 0.35 -13.07
C GLU A 102 -26.83 0.93 -12.75
N SER A 103 -27.09 1.33 -11.49
CA SER A 103 -28.31 2.04 -11.09
C SER A 103 -28.26 3.56 -11.36
N GLY A 104 -27.13 4.07 -11.87
CA GLY A 104 -26.95 5.47 -12.27
C GLY A 104 -26.24 6.35 -11.21
N VAL A 105 -25.73 5.75 -10.13
CA VAL A 105 -24.95 6.45 -9.11
C VAL A 105 -23.50 6.58 -9.57
N GLU A 106 -22.88 7.74 -9.32
CA GLU A 106 -21.48 7.96 -9.66
C GLU A 106 -20.56 7.07 -8.80
N ARG A 107 -19.45 6.57 -9.36
CA ARG A 107 -18.57 5.59 -8.71
C ARG A 107 -18.05 6.04 -7.35
N ALA A 108 -17.63 7.29 -7.20
CA ALA A 108 -17.10 7.79 -5.92
C ALA A 108 -18.21 7.86 -4.86
N GLU A 109 -19.41 8.29 -5.25
CA GLU A 109 -20.60 8.27 -4.39
C GLU A 109 -21.01 6.84 -4.00
N ALA A 110 -21.11 5.93 -4.98
CA ALA A 110 -21.41 4.52 -4.77
C ALA A 110 -20.43 3.86 -3.79
N ARG A 111 -19.14 4.16 -3.95
CA ARG A 111 -18.09 3.69 -3.04
C ARG A 111 -18.25 4.25 -1.64
N ALA A 112 -18.60 5.54 -1.49
CA ALA A 112 -18.82 6.14 -0.19
C ALA A 112 -20.00 5.50 0.55
N MET A 113 -21.12 5.27 -0.16
CA MET A 113 -22.29 4.58 0.39
C MET A 113 -21.97 3.16 0.86
N LEU A 114 -21.31 2.36 0.01
CA LEU A 114 -20.95 0.99 0.36
C LEU A 114 -19.98 0.91 1.54
N LEU A 115 -19.06 1.86 1.66
CA LEU A 115 -18.17 1.93 2.82
C LEU A 115 -18.91 2.37 4.09
N GLY A 116 -19.86 3.31 4.00
CA GLY A 116 -20.72 3.71 5.12
C GLY A 116 -21.56 2.53 5.61
N PHE A 117 -22.19 1.80 4.69
CA PHE A 117 -22.96 0.58 5.00
C PHE A 117 -22.11 -0.46 5.74
N LEU A 118 -20.88 -0.70 5.27
CA LEU A 118 -19.97 -1.66 5.91
C LEU A 118 -19.40 -1.18 7.25
N ALA A 119 -19.25 0.14 7.43
CA ALA A 119 -18.83 0.75 8.69
C ALA A 119 -19.96 0.75 9.74
N GLY A 120 -21.21 0.53 9.31
CA GLY A 120 -22.38 0.64 10.18
C GLY A 120 -22.84 2.08 10.37
N ASP A 121 -22.47 2.99 9.47
CA ASP A 121 -22.86 4.41 9.51
C ASP A 121 -24.30 4.64 9.01
N ASP A 122 -25.04 3.57 8.68
CA ASP A 122 -26.47 3.62 8.38
C ASP A 122 -27.30 3.65 9.69
N GLU A 123 -27.17 4.75 10.43
CA GLU A 123 -28.15 5.17 11.43
C GLU A 123 -28.58 6.61 11.09
N GLU A 124 -29.56 6.77 10.18
CA GLU A 124 -30.91 7.37 10.39
C GLU A 124 -31.65 7.63 9.07
#